data_AF-A0A0Q0FZU3-F1
#
_entry.id   AF-A0A0Q0FZU3-F1
#
_cell.length_a   1.000
_cell.length_b   1.000
_cell.length_c   1.000
_cell.angle_alpha   90.00
_cell.angle_beta   90.00
_cell.angle_gamma   90.00
#
_symmetry.space_group_name_H-M   'P 1'
#
loop_
_entity.id
_entity.type
_entity.pdbx_description
1 polymer ?
#
loop_
_entity_poly.entity_id
_entity_poly.type
_entity_poly.pdbx_seq_one_letter_code
_entity_poly.pdbx_strand_id
1 'polypeptide(L)'
;MTNPLKRIQSVERAFSLLEAIAQLGGSARLNQLVEYCELNKTTAHGLLNTLVNLGYAERSETHYTLGARLTTLSEPINFQHQQIRVRFQSI
;
A
#
# COMPACT_ATOMS: atom_id res chain seq x y z
N MET A 1 25.95 -12.81 -17.33
CA MET A 1 24.53 -12.61 -17.71
C MET A 1 23.84 -11.97 -16.53
N THR A 2 23.69 -10.64 -16.53
CA THR A 2 22.99 -9.92 -15.46
C THR A 2 21.51 -10.31 -15.51
N ASN A 3 21.03 -10.95 -14.44
CA ASN A 3 19.63 -11.32 -14.30
C ASN A 3 18.79 -10.04 -14.31
N PRO A 4 17.90 -9.81 -15.30
CA PRO A 4 17.08 -8.61 -15.34
C PRO A 4 16.26 -8.54 -14.05
N LEU A 5 16.66 -7.63 -13.15
CA LEU A 5 16.02 -7.28 -11.87
C LEU A 5 15.26 -8.46 -11.23
N LYS A 6 15.95 -9.33 -10.46
CA LYS A 6 15.28 -10.37 -9.68
C LYS A 6 14.20 -9.73 -8.79
N ARG A 7 12.93 -9.92 -9.16
CA ARG A 7 11.76 -9.40 -8.45
C ARG A 7 11.52 -10.23 -7.19
N ILE A 8 11.33 -9.57 -6.06
CA ILE A 8 11.02 -10.23 -4.78
C ILE A 8 9.51 -10.30 -4.63
N GLN A 9 8.93 -11.46 -4.96
CA GLN A 9 7.49 -11.65 -5.05
C GLN A 9 6.71 -11.26 -3.77
N SER A 10 7.29 -11.46 -2.59
CA SER A 10 6.65 -11.05 -1.33
C SER A 10 6.47 -9.54 -1.21
N VAL A 11 7.42 -8.74 -1.73
CA VAL A 11 7.33 -7.28 -1.74
C VAL A 11 6.19 -6.85 -2.65
N GLU A 12 6.11 -7.42 -3.85
CA GLU A 12 5.07 -7.08 -4.83
C GLU A 12 3.67 -7.36 -4.30
N ARG A 13 3.48 -8.56 -3.74
CA ARG A 13 2.21 -8.96 -3.15
C ARG A 13 1.82 -8.08 -1.97
N ALA A 14 2.78 -7.62 -1.17
CA ALA A 14 2.52 -6.68 -0.08
C ALA A 14 1.98 -5.34 -0.62
N PHE A 15 2.58 -4.81 -1.69
CA PHE A 15 2.08 -3.59 -2.33
C PHE A 15 0.73 -3.80 -3.01
N SER A 16 0.51 -4.93 -3.69
CA SER A 16 -0.80 -5.25 -4.28
C SER A 16 -1.92 -5.30 -3.24
N LEU A 17 -1.63 -5.78 -2.02
CA LEU A 17 -2.61 -5.75 -0.92
C LEU A 17 -2.96 -4.32 -0.47
N LEU A 18 -1.98 -3.43 -0.38
CA LEU A 18 -2.23 -2.01 -0.04
C LEU A 18 -3.05 -1.32 -1.15
N GLU A 19 -2.69 -1.54 -2.41
CA GLU A 19 -3.43 -1.02 -3.56
C GLU A 19 -4.86 -1.55 -3.60
N ALA A 20 -5.06 -2.84 -3.32
CA ALA A 20 -6.39 -3.44 -3.24
C ALA A 20 -7.26 -2.81 -2.15
N ILE A 21 -6.71 -2.53 -0.96
CA ILE A 21 -7.45 -1.81 0.10
C ILE A 21 -7.90 -0.44 -0.41
N ALA A 22 -7.02 0.31 -1.08
CA ALA A 22 -7.35 1.62 -1.64
C ALA A 22 -8.46 1.51 -2.70
N GLN A 23 -8.35 0.53 -3.59
CA GLN A 23 -9.27 0.35 -4.72
C GLN A 23 -10.65 -0.18 -4.29
N LEU A 24 -10.72 -0.89 -3.17
CA LEU A 24 -11.96 -1.36 -2.54
C LEU A 24 -12.63 -0.31 -1.63
N GLY A 25 -12.23 0.97 -1.72
CA GLY A 25 -12.85 2.07 -0.98
C GLY A 25 -12.18 2.38 0.36
N GLY A 26 -10.92 1.96 0.54
CA GLY A 26 -10.11 2.26 1.72
C GLY A 26 -10.29 1.29 2.90
N SER A 27 -11.19 0.31 2.78
CA SER A 27 -11.45 -0.71 3.78
C SER A 27 -11.87 -2.02 3.11
N ALA A 28 -11.24 -3.14 3.46
CA ALA A 28 -11.50 -4.42 2.82
C ALA A 28 -11.39 -5.60 3.79
N ARG A 29 -12.23 -6.63 3.60
CA ARG A 29 -12.14 -7.89 4.35
C ARG A 29 -11.03 -8.78 3.77
N LEU A 30 -10.46 -9.66 4.60
CA LEU A 30 -9.42 -10.60 4.17
C LEU A 30 -9.81 -11.38 2.91
N ASN A 31 -11.04 -11.90 2.84
CA ASN A 31 -11.48 -12.70 1.69
C ASN A 31 -11.54 -11.87 0.39
N GLN A 32 -11.94 -10.60 0.47
CA GLN A 32 -11.94 -9.71 -0.69
C GLN A 32 -10.51 -9.45 -1.18
N LEU A 33 -9.56 -9.28 -0.26
CA LEU A 33 -8.15 -9.07 -0.59
C LEU A 33 -7.50 -10.34 -1.18
N VAL A 34 -7.85 -11.51 -0.66
CA VAL A 34 -7.42 -12.83 -1.18
C VAL A 34 -7.88 -13.00 -2.62
N GLU A 35 -9.13 -12.70 -2.90
CA GLU A 35 -9.72 -12.79 -4.25
C GLU A 35 -9.11 -11.75 -5.19
N TYR A 36 -9.08 -10.48 -4.78
CA TYR A 36 -8.59 -9.37 -5.59
C TYR A 36 -7.11 -9.51 -5.96
N CYS A 37 -6.28 -9.99 -5.04
CA CYS A 37 -4.84 -10.14 -5.26
C CYS A 37 -4.43 -11.55 -5.73
N GLU A 38 -5.39 -12.46 -5.93
CA GLU A 38 -5.16 -13.87 -6.31
C GLU A 38 -4.15 -14.57 -5.38
N LEU A 39 -4.27 -14.35 -4.08
CA LEU A 39 -3.39 -14.92 -3.06
C LEU A 39 -4.09 -16.05 -2.31
N ASN A 40 -3.31 -17.03 -1.82
CA ASN A 40 -3.87 -17.92 -0.80
C ASN A 40 -4.03 -17.18 0.54
N LYS A 41 -4.99 -17.65 1.34
CA LYS A 41 -5.35 -17.02 2.63
C LYS A 41 -4.17 -16.91 3.59
N THR A 42 -3.33 -17.93 3.70
CA THR A 42 -2.17 -17.95 4.61
C THR A 42 -1.15 -16.88 4.23
N THR A 43 -0.83 -16.75 2.93
CA THR A 43 0.09 -15.73 2.41
C THR A 43 -0.47 -14.33 2.61
N ALA A 44 -1.74 -14.10 2.27
CA ALA A 44 -2.37 -12.80 2.49
C ALA A 44 -2.35 -12.41 3.98
N HIS A 45 -2.69 -13.34 4.86
CA HIS A 45 -2.73 -13.11 6.29
C HIS A 45 -1.33 -12.80 6.87
N GLY A 46 -0.28 -13.49 6.42
CA GLY A 46 1.10 -13.23 6.84
C GLY A 46 1.64 -11.87 6.35
N LEU A 47 1.36 -11.53 5.09
CA LEU A 47 1.74 -10.22 4.53
C LEU A 47 1.00 -9.08 5.23
N LEU A 48 -0.32 -9.21 5.42
CA LEU A 48 -1.11 -8.21 6.14
C LEU A 48 -0.66 -8.04 7.59
N ASN A 49 -0.32 -9.14 8.29
CA ASN A 49 0.21 -9.05 9.66
C ASN A 49 1.54 -8.28 9.68
N THR A 50 2.41 -8.53 8.70
CA THR A 50 3.67 -7.78 8.54
C THR A 50 3.39 -6.30 8.28
N LEU A 51 2.48 -5.97 7.35
CA LEU A 51 2.10 -4.59 7.01
C LEU A 51 1.49 -3.85 8.20
N VAL A 52 0.66 -4.53 9.00
CA VAL A 52 0.08 -3.97 10.24
C VAL A 52 1.16 -3.69 11.27
N ASN A 53 2.07 -4.64 11.51
CA ASN A 53 3.19 -4.42 12.43
C ASN A 53 4.13 -3.29 11.98
N LEU A 54 4.25 -3.07 10.67
CA LEU A 54 5.03 -1.97 10.09
C LEU A 54 4.26 -0.63 10.06
N GLY A 55 2.97 -0.61 10.39
CA GLY A 55 2.11 0.59 10.38
C GLY A 55 1.63 1.03 8.99
N TYR A 56 1.80 0.19 7.95
CA TYR A 56 1.33 0.49 6.59
C TYR A 56 -0.12 0.05 6.34
N ALA A 57 -0.62 -0.87 7.15
CA ALA A 57 -2.02 -1.24 7.21
C ALA A 57 -2.50 -1.17 8.66
N GLU A 58 -3.80 -1.07 8.85
CA GLU A 58 -4.45 -1.19 10.15
C GLU A 58 -5.49 -2.31 10.07
N ARG A 59 -5.76 -2.94 11.21
CA ARG A 59 -6.71 -4.04 11.31
C ARG A 59 -7.76 -3.72 12.35
N SER A 60 -9.02 -3.77 11.94
CA SER A 60 -10.20 -3.86 12.81
C SER A 60 -10.63 -5.32 12.96
N GLU A 61 -11.73 -5.60 13.67
CA GLU A 61 -12.22 -6.98 13.87
C GLU A 61 -12.32 -7.78 12.57
N THR A 62 -12.81 -7.15 11.49
CA THR A 62 -13.11 -7.83 10.22
C THR A 62 -12.51 -7.18 8.97
N HIS A 63 -11.96 -5.98 9.07
CA HIS A 63 -11.46 -5.22 7.91
C HIS A 63 -10.01 -4.75 8.10
N TYR A 64 -9.34 -4.59 6.97
CA TYR A 64 -8.04 -3.95 6.84
C TYR A 64 -8.20 -2.60 6.16
N THR A 65 -7.52 -1.59 6.68
CA THR A 65 -7.46 -0.23 6.16
C THR A 65 -6.01 0.17 5.92
N LEU A 66 -5.77 1.25 5.17
CA LEU A 66 -4.44 1.84 5.03
C LEU A 66 -3.99 2.47 6.34
N GLY A 67 -2.73 2.25 6.72
CA GLY A 67 -2.18 2.75 7.98
C GLY A 67 -1.54 4.13 7.86
N ALA A 68 -1.47 4.86 8.98
CA ALA A 68 -0.97 6.23 9.05
C ALA A 68 0.46 6.43 8.50
N ARG A 69 1.30 5.38 8.47
CA ARG A 69 2.67 5.48 7.94
C ARG A 69 2.71 5.80 6.45
N LEU A 70 1.66 5.47 5.70
CA LEU A 70 1.55 5.86 4.28
C LEU A 70 1.40 7.38 4.11
N THR A 71 0.67 8.04 5.01
CA THR A 71 0.57 9.51 5.03
C THR A 71 1.95 10.13 5.25
N THR A 72 2.67 9.69 6.29
CA THR A 72 4.04 10.15 6.57
C THR A 72 4.99 9.90 5.42
N LEU A 73 4.88 8.76 4.74
CA LEU A 73 5.70 8.42 3.57
C LEU A 73 5.41 9.35 2.37
N SER A 74 4.17 9.83 2.24
CA SER A 74 3.75 10.72 1.14
C SER A 74 4.09 12.21 1.35
N GLU A 75 4.37 12.64 2.58
CA GLU A 75 4.62 14.06 2.90
C GLU A 75 5.68 14.73 2.01
N PRO A 76 6.86 14.13 1.77
CA PRO A 76 7.88 14.74 0.90
C PRO A 76 7.41 14.92 -0.55
N ILE A 77 6.56 14.02 -1.05
CA ILE A 77 6.02 14.07 -2.42
C ILE A 77 5.05 15.25 -2.55
N ASN A 78 4.21 15.47 -1.54
CA ASN A 78 3.28 16.60 -1.50
C ASN A 78 4.01 17.95 -1.48
N PHE A 79 5.16 18.03 -0.81
CA PHE A 79 6.01 19.22 -0.80
C PHE A 79 6.58 19.55 -2.19
N GLN A 80 7.00 18.54 -2.96
CA GLN A 80 7.50 18.72 -4.33
C GLN A 80 6.43 19.25 -5.28
N HIS A 81 5.17 18.84 -5.12
CA HIS A 81 4.07 19.29 -5.98
C HIS A 81 3.66 20.75 -5.71
N GLN A 82 3.83 21.23 -4.47
CA GLN A 82 3.51 22.63 -4.12
C GLN A 82 4.51 23.63 -4.71
N GLN A 83 5.79 23.26 -4.94
CA GLN A 83 6.79 24.18 -5.48
C GLN A 83 6.60 24.54 -6.97
N ILE A 84 5.81 23.76 -7.71
CA ILE A 84 5.54 24.03 -9.14
C ILE A 84 4.43 25.08 -9.31
N ARG A 85 3.47 25.19 -8.37
CA ARG A 85 2.37 26.18 -8.50
C ARG A 85 2.76 27.60 -8.12
N VAL A 86 3.74 27.78 -7.24
CA VAL A 86 4.14 29.13 -6.79
C VAL A 86 4.96 29.88 -7.85
N ARG A 87 5.56 29.17 -8.81
CA ARG A 87 6.41 29.80 -9.85
C ARG A 87 5.62 30.45 -11.00
N PHE A 88 4.32 30.19 -11.12
CA PHE A 88 3.46 30.71 -12.20
C PHE A 88 2.37 31.70 -11.73
N GLN A 89 2.29 32.03 -10.44
CA GLN A 89 1.36 33.05 -9.92
C GLN A 89 1.99 34.44 -9.73
N SER A 90 3.23 34.61 -10.17
CA SER A 90 3.92 35.91 -10.15
C SER A 90 4.14 36.42 -11.58
N ILE A 91 3.06 36.70 -12.30
CA ILE A 91 3.03 37.60 -13.47
C ILE A 91 1.77 38.45 -13.35
#